data_AF-A0AAD6WZ21-F1
#
_entry.id   AF-A0AAD6WZ21-F1
#
_cell.length_a   1.000
_cell.length_b   1.000
_cell.length_c   1.000
_cell.angle_alpha   90.00
_cell.angle_beta   90.00
_cell.angle_gamma   90.00
#
_symmetry.space_group_name_H-M   'P 1'
#
loop_
_entity.id
_entity.type
_entity.pdbx_description
1 polymer ?
#
loop_
_entity_poly.entity_id
_entity_poly.type
_entity_poly.pdbx_seq_one_letter_code
_entity_poly.pdbx_strand_id
1 'polypeptide(L)'
;TKLTVRAVDATGQVVKMTNELSSSSLARLVSAFPNLTHLDVCLSRRISNYRKSLIRLTHLQSLRVQEYRKTSAGRWNPVTAIFPAAEYTNELRRLAPSLSQLTTVEFSVLGDNVDEGEGSSHCACGGDCEQMDSPPEMTVDYRFSVVRTSSEVSFVLRDTHVCDAR
;
A
#
# COMPACT_ATOMS: atom_id res chain seq x y z
N THR A 1 -14.70 -5.81 -13.02
CA THR A 1 -14.14 -6.99 -12.31
C THR A 1 -13.37 -6.55 -11.08
N LYS A 2 -13.43 -7.31 -9.98
CA LYS A 2 -12.64 -7.04 -8.77
C LYS A 2 -11.50 -8.04 -8.69
N LEU A 3 -10.29 -7.56 -8.41
CA LEU A 3 -9.13 -8.41 -8.18
C LEU A 3 -8.43 -7.98 -6.89
N THR A 4 -8.06 -8.98 -6.11
CA THR A 4 -7.36 -8.80 -4.85
C THR A 4 -6.15 -9.73 -4.86
N VAL A 5 -4.97 -9.15 -4.73
CA VAL A 5 -3.70 -9.86 -4.66
C VAL A 5 -3.08 -9.53 -3.30
N ARG A 6 -3.16 -10.49 -2.39
CA ARG A 6 -2.61 -10.42 -1.04
C ARG A 6 -1.81 -11.69 -0.77
N ALA A 7 -0.73 -11.61 0.00
CA ALA A 7 -0.26 -12.80 0.69
C ALA A 7 -1.23 -13.11 1.82
N VAL A 8 -1.60 -14.38 1.93
CA VAL A 8 -2.30 -14.89 3.08
C VAL A 8 -1.54 -16.08 3.63
N ASP A 9 -1.55 -16.25 4.94
CA ASP A 9 -1.07 -17.49 5.57
C ASP A 9 -2.03 -18.66 5.27
N ALA A 10 -1.72 -19.83 5.84
CA ALA A 10 -2.57 -21.01 5.77
C ALA A 10 -3.97 -20.82 6.41
N THR A 11 -4.15 -19.78 7.23
CA THR A 11 -5.43 -19.47 7.91
C THR A 11 -6.27 -18.42 7.16
N GLY A 12 -5.73 -17.85 6.08
CA GLY A 12 -6.38 -16.80 5.30
C GLY A 12 -6.18 -15.39 5.86
N GLN A 13 -5.34 -15.23 6.90
CA GLN A 13 -4.97 -13.91 7.41
C GLN A 13 -3.94 -13.25 6.49
N VAL A 14 -4.08 -11.94 6.30
CA VAL A 14 -3.13 -11.16 5.50
C VAL A 14 -1.78 -11.15 6.20
N VAL A 15 -0.74 -11.65 5.54
CA VAL A 15 0.62 -11.68 6.08
C VAL A 15 1.52 -10.64 5.43
N LYS A 16 2.62 -10.34 6.12
CA LYS A 16 3.65 -9.40 5.68
C LYS A 16 4.24 -9.86 4.34
N MET A 17 4.04 -9.09 3.27
CA MET A 17 4.81 -9.26 2.04
C MET A 17 6.01 -8.31 2.08
N THR A 18 7.22 -8.85 2.25
CA THR A 18 8.47 -8.09 2.07
C THR A 18 8.74 -7.77 0.61
N ASN A 19 8.16 -8.55 -0.32
CA ASN A 19 8.34 -8.38 -1.75
C ASN A 19 7.13 -7.68 -2.37
N GLU A 20 7.33 -6.42 -2.74
CA GLU A 20 6.37 -5.67 -3.56
C GLU A 20 6.12 -6.39 -4.91
N LEU A 21 4.92 -6.20 -5.47
CA LEU A 21 4.66 -6.67 -6.82
C LEU A 21 5.56 -5.91 -7.80
N SER A 22 6.51 -6.62 -8.43
CA SER A 22 7.40 -6.00 -9.42
C SER A 22 6.62 -5.31 -10.54
N SER A 23 7.19 -4.26 -11.14
CA SER A 23 6.57 -3.55 -12.27
C SER A 23 6.19 -4.49 -13.43
N SER A 24 7.00 -5.52 -13.67
CA SER A 24 6.75 -6.53 -14.71
C SER A 24 5.55 -7.43 -14.38
N SER A 25 5.42 -7.84 -13.12
CA SER A 25 4.28 -8.64 -12.64
C SER A 25 2.99 -7.84 -12.67
N LEU A 26 3.03 -6.56 -12.27
CA LEU A 26 1.88 -5.67 -12.39
C LEU A 26 1.45 -5.48 -13.85
N ALA A 27 2.40 -5.26 -14.76
CA ALA A 27 2.10 -5.08 -16.18
C ALA A 27 1.41 -6.31 -16.79
N ARG A 28 1.85 -7.53 -16.42
CA ARG A 28 1.21 -8.78 -16.81
C ARG A 28 -0.20 -8.90 -16.26
N LEU A 29 -0.38 -8.63 -14.96
CA LEU A 29 -1.69 -8.66 -14.31
C LEU A 29 -2.68 -7.69 -14.97
N VAL A 30 -2.26 -6.44 -15.19
CA VAL A 30 -3.06 -5.42 -15.87
C VAL A 30 -3.44 -5.86 -17.28
N SER A 31 -2.53 -6.54 -17.99
CA SER A 31 -2.82 -7.05 -19.35
C SER A 31 -3.80 -8.22 -19.34
N ALA A 32 -3.74 -9.06 -18.32
CA ALA A 32 -4.67 -10.19 -18.15
C ALA A 32 -6.07 -9.74 -17.75
N PHE A 33 -6.19 -8.61 -17.04
CA PHE A 33 -7.46 -8.08 -16.53
C PHE A 33 -7.66 -6.60 -16.93
N PRO A 34 -7.91 -6.28 -18.20
CA PRO A 34 -8.01 -4.90 -18.67
C PRO A 34 -9.25 -4.16 -18.12
N ASN A 35 -10.31 -4.89 -17.77
CA ASN A 35 -11.60 -4.34 -17.31
C ASN A 35 -11.74 -4.36 -15.76
N LEU A 36 -10.62 -4.25 -15.04
CA LEU A 36 -10.67 -4.13 -13.58
C LEU A 36 -11.32 -2.80 -13.20
N THR A 37 -12.31 -2.90 -12.32
CA THR A 37 -12.94 -1.76 -11.67
C THR A 37 -12.40 -1.58 -10.25
N HIS A 38 -11.87 -2.64 -9.65
CA HIS A 38 -11.29 -2.62 -8.32
C HIS A 38 -9.97 -3.41 -8.35
N LEU A 39 -8.91 -2.81 -7.83
CA LEU A 39 -7.61 -3.45 -7.67
C LEU A 39 -7.14 -3.28 -6.25
N ASP A 40 -6.82 -4.38 -5.59
CA ASP A 40 -6.18 -4.42 -4.29
C ASP A 40 -4.87 -5.20 -4.41
N VAL A 41 -3.74 -4.54 -4.13
CA VAL A 41 -2.41 -5.05 -4.46
C VAL A 41 -1.34 -4.51 -3.52
N CYS A 42 -0.28 -5.30 -3.30
CA CYS A 42 0.90 -4.87 -2.57
C CYS A 42 1.89 -4.13 -3.49
N LEU A 43 2.16 -2.85 -3.22
CA LEU A 43 3.08 -1.98 -3.97
C LEU A 43 3.81 -1.03 -3.01
N SER A 44 4.99 -0.53 -3.39
CA SER A 44 5.67 0.55 -2.63
C SER A 44 4.76 1.76 -2.43
N ARG A 45 5.05 2.58 -1.41
CA ARG A 45 4.55 3.96 -1.29
C ARG A 45 4.71 4.78 -2.55
N ARG A 46 5.75 4.54 -3.36
CA ARG A 46 6.02 5.24 -4.62
C ARG A 46 5.13 4.71 -5.74
N ILE A 47 3.82 4.69 -5.52
CA ILE A 47 2.85 4.13 -6.47
C ILE A 47 2.90 4.83 -7.84
N SER A 48 3.36 6.08 -7.89
CA SER A 48 3.56 6.79 -9.15
C SER A 48 4.56 6.11 -10.10
N ASN A 49 5.48 5.28 -9.59
CA ASN A 49 6.38 4.46 -10.42
C ASN A 49 5.61 3.44 -11.28
N TYR A 50 4.44 3.01 -10.82
CA TYR A 50 3.59 2.03 -11.49
C TYR A 50 2.56 2.69 -12.42
N ARG A 51 2.61 4.03 -12.58
CA ARG A 51 1.67 4.81 -13.40
C ARG A 51 1.47 4.22 -14.80
N LYS A 52 2.55 3.86 -15.51
CA LYS A 52 2.46 3.31 -16.88
C LYS A 52 1.60 2.06 -16.98
N SER A 53 1.61 1.20 -15.95
CA SER A 53 0.76 0.02 -15.90
C SER A 53 -0.66 0.40 -15.47
N LEU A 54 -0.81 1.19 -14.40
CA LEU A 54 -2.12 1.51 -13.83
C LEU A 54 -3.02 2.29 -14.80
N ILE A 55 -2.48 3.18 -15.64
CA ILE A 55 -3.28 3.96 -16.60
C ILE A 55 -3.97 3.11 -17.67
N ARG A 56 -3.52 1.87 -17.87
CA ARG A 56 -4.16 0.93 -18.80
C ARG A 56 -5.46 0.36 -18.24
N LEU A 57 -5.69 0.47 -16.92
CA LEU A 57 -6.94 0.10 -16.27
C LEU A 57 -7.94 1.26 -16.40
N THR A 58 -8.47 1.45 -17.60
CA THR A 58 -9.36 2.57 -17.95
C THR A 58 -10.67 2.58 -17.18
N HIS A 59 -11.07 1.44 -16.61
CA HIS A 59 -12.29 1.29 -15.83
C HIS A 59 -12.06 1.27 -14.32
N LEU A 60 -10.82 1.51 -13.85
CA LEU A 60 -10.48 1.41 -12.43
C LEU A 60 -11.17 2.53 -11.62
N GLN A 61 -12.04 2.12 -10.70
CA GLN A 61 -12.81 3.00 -9.82
C GLN A 61 -12.26 3.00 -8.39
N SER A 62 -11.73 1.87 -7.95
CA SER A 62 -11.19 1.69 -6.60
C SER A 62 -9.80 1.07 -6.63
N LEU A 63 -8.87 1.66 -5.90
CA LEU A 63 -7.50 1.18 -5.76
C LEU A 63 -7.15 1.06 -4.28
N ARG A 64 -6.83 -0.15 -3.82
CA ARG A 64 -6.25 -0.39 -2.50
C ARG A 64 -4.80 -0.81 -2.67
N VAL A 65 -3.94 -0.18 -1.87
CA VAL A 65 -2.50 -0.34 -1.92
C VAL A 65 -2.05 -0.79 -0.55
N GLN A 66 -1.39 -1.94 -0.49
CA GLN A 66 -0.83 -2.47 0.74
C GLN A 66 0.69 -2.32 0.70
N GLU A 67 1.26 -1.76 1.75
CA GLU A 67 2.71 -1.59 1.87
C GLU A 67 3.17 -2.12 3.22
N TYR A 68 4.29 -2.83 3.25
CA TYR A 68 4.97 -3.21 4.48
C TYR A 68 6.21 -2.36 4.70
N ARG A 69 6.40 -1.86 5.93
CA ARG A 69 7.55 -1.01 6.29
C ARG A 69 8.12 -1.42 7.64
N LYS A 70 9.44 -1.55 7.68
CA LYS A 70 10.20 -1.57 8.93
C LYS A 70 10.60 -0.14 9.29
N THR A 71 10.46 0.23 10.56
CA THR A 71 10.80 1.58 11.05
C THR A 71 11.42 1.50 12.43
N SER A 72 12.44 2.31 12.69
CA SER A 72 12.96 2.54 14.04
C SER A 72 12.21 3.74 14.62
N ALA A 73 11.10 3.51 15.29
CA ALA A 73 10.32 4.58 15.90
C ALA A 73 10.29 4.41 17.42
N GLY A 74 10.72 5.46 18.14
CA GLY A 74 10.58 5.49 19.59
C GLY A 74 9.12 5.27 20.01
N ARG A 75 8.90 4.58 21.14
CA ARG A 75 7.57 4.24 21.68
C ARG A 75 6.59 5.42 21.75
N TRP A 76 7.09 6.65 21.85
CA TRP A 76 6.29 7.85 22.04
C TRP A 76 5.81 8.53 20.76
N ASN A 77 6.28 8.07 19.59
CA ASN A 77 5.82 8.63 18.33
C ASN A 77 4.47 8.00 17.95
N PRO A 78 3.41 8.81 17.74
CA PRO A 78 2.14 8.28 17.25
C PRO A 78 2.35 7.67 15.87
N VAL A 79 1.66 6.56 15.59
CA VAL A 79 1.81 5.81 14.33
C VAL A 79 1.57 6.71 13.10
N THR A 80 0.67 7.68 13.22
CA THR A 80 0.39 8.68 12.16
C THR A 80 1.51 9.68 11.92
N ALA A 81 2.40 9.92 12.88
CA ALA A 81 3.62 10.69 12.67
C ALA A 81 4.72 9.87 11.99
N ILE A 82 4.72 8.56 12.20
CA ILE A 82 5.65 7.62 11.55
C ILE A 82 5.26 7.40 10.07
N PHE A 83 3.95 7.32 9.80
CA PHE A 83 3.40 7.08 8.47
C PHE A 83 2.44 8.20 8.03
N PRO A 84 2.91 9.45 7.83
CA PRO A 84 2.01 10.59 7.62
C PRO A 84 1.18 10.49 6.34
N ALA A 85 -0.12 10.76 6.44
CA ALA A 85 -1.07 10.79 5.31
C ALA A 85 -0.63 11.69 4.14
N ALA A 86 0.18 12.72 4.44
CA ALA A 86 0.71 13.65 3.46
C ALA A 86 1.64 12.99 2.42
N GLU A 87 2.38 11.92 2.81
CA GLU A 87 3.22 11.15 1.87
C GLU A 87 2.37 10.54 0.76
N TYR A 88 1.25 9.90 1.12
CA TYR A 88 0.35 9.26 0.17
C TYR A 88 -0.40 10.27 -0.70
N THR A 89 -0.79 11.41 -0.13
CA THR A 89 -1.49 12.46 -0.88
C THR A 89 -0.63 13.00 -2.02
N ASN A 90 0.69 13.13 -1.83
CA ASN A 90 1.60 13.57 -2.88
C ASN A 90 1.69 12.57 -4.05
N GLU A 91 1.72 11.29 -3.75
CA GLU A 91 1.73 10.24 -4.76
C GLU A 91 0.40 10.14 -5.51
N LEU A 92 -0.71 10.33 -4.81
CA LEU A 92 -2.04 10.44 -5.41
C LEU A 92 -2.14 11.61 -6.40
N ARG A 93 -1.60 12.80 -6.06
CA ARG A 93 -1.57 13.96 -6.97
C ARG A 93 -0.84 13.66 -8.28
N ARG A 94 0.20 12.82 -8.26
CA ARG A 94 0.94 12.41 -9.46
C ARG A 94 0.21 11.37 -10.31
N LEU A 95 -0.57 10.50 -9.67
CA LEU A 95 -1.20 9.34 -10.31
C LEU A 95 -2.63 9.64 -10.81
N ALA A 96 -3.47 10.23 -9.96
CA ALA A 96 -4.91 10.31 -10.18
C ALA A 96 -5.35 11.12 -11.42
N PRO A 97 -4.61 12.14 -11.91
CA PRO A 97 -4.96 12.81 -13.17
C PRO A 97 -4.99 11.86 -14.37
N SER A 98 -4.24 10.74 -14.30
CA SER A 98 -4.20 9.74 -15.37
C SER A 98 -5.20 8.59 -15.20
N LEU A 99 -5.91 8.55 -14.07
CA LEU A 99 -6.89 7.51 -13.75
C LEU A 99 -8.29 8.12 -13.65
N SER A 100 -8.86 8.51 -14.79
CA SER A 100 -10.07 9.33 -14.86
C SER A 100 -11.27 8.75 -14.09
N GLN A 101 -11.42 7.43 -14.08
CA GLN A 101 -12.53 6.73 -13.42
C GLN A 101 -12.33 6.50 -11.93
N LEU A 102 -11.15 6.79 -11.38
CA LEU A 102 -10.82 6.52 -9.99
C LEU A 102 -11.61 7.45 -9.05
N THR A 103 -12.35 6.86 -8.13
CA THR A 103 -13.19 7.56 -7.14
C THR A 103 -12.71 7.36 -5.71
N THR A 104 -12.04 6.24 -5.44
CA THR A 104 -11.56 5.88 -4.10
C THR A 104 -10.16 5.31 -4.14
N VAL A 105 -9.33 5.72 -3.17
CA VAL A 105 -8.01 5.13 -2.95
C VAL A 105 -7.81 4.84 -1.48
N GLU A 106 -7.28 3.66 -1.18
CA GLU A 106 -6.97 3.23 0.18
C GLU A 106 -5.50 2.83 0.25
N PHE A 107 -4.80 3.33 1.26
CA PHE A 107 -3.44 2.88 1.61
C PHE A 107 -3.52 2.14 2.93
N SER A 108 -3.02 0.90 2.96
CA SER A 108 -2.95 0.05 4.13
C SER A 108 -1.47 -0.20 4.42
N VAL A 109 -0.98 0.41 5.48
CA VAL A 109 0.43 0.44 5.85
C VAL A 109 0.63 -0.51 7.01
N LEU A 110 1.38 -1.58 6.77
CA LEU A 110 1.75 -2.58 7.76
C LEU A 110 3.15 -2.24 8.26
N GLY A 111 3.29 -1.98 9.55
CA GLY A 111 4.52 -1.52 10.18
C GLY A 111 5.04 -2.49 11.23
N ASP A 112 6.35 -2.73 11.23
CA ASP A 112 7.06 -3.33 12.37
C ASP A 112 8.10 -2.35 12.92
N ASN A 113 8.20 -2.25 14.24
CA ASN A 113 9.27 -1.54 14.88
C ASN A 113 10.54 -2.38 14.81
N VAL A 114 11.67 -1.75 14.48
CA VAL A 114 12.97 -2.39 14.61
C VAL A 114 13.53 -1.96 15.96
N ASP A 115 13.49 -2.83 16.95
CA ASP A 115 14.09 -2.57 18.25
C ASP A 115 15.61 -2.40 18.08
N GLU A 116 16.15 -1.26 18.51
CA GLU A 116 17.60 -0.96 18.43
C GLU A 116 18.44 -1.77 19.46
N GLY A 117 17.89 -2.82 20.08
CA GLY A 117 18.41 -3.38 21.33
C GLY A 117 18.79 -4.86 21.37
N GLU A 118 18.25 -5.73 20.50
CA GLU A 118 18.61 -7.14 20.54
C GLU A 118 18.93 -7.64 19.13
N GLY A 119 20.21 -7.92 18.90
CA GLY A 119 20.70 -8.74 17.80
C GLY A 119 19.99 -8.50 16.47
N SER A 120 20.17 -7.33 15.87
CA SER A 120 19.82 -7.14 14.46
C SER A 120 20.60 -8.15 13.64
N SER A 121 20.00 -9.33 13.39
CA SER A 121 20.36 -10.18 12.28
C SER A 121 20.10 -9.33 11.05
N HIS A 122 21.16 -8.67 10.60
CA HIS A 122 21.20 -7.99 9.32
C HIS A 122 20.90 -9.05 8.26
N CYS A 123 19.64 -9.19 7.84
CA CYS A 123 19.30 -9.87 6.61
C CYS A 123 19.79 -8.99 5.45
N ALA A 124 21.10 -9.04 5.19
CA ALA A 124 21.69 -8.62 3.93
C ALA A 124 21.40 -9.73 2.91
N CYS A 125 20.28 -9.61 2.20
CA CYS A 125 19.86 -10.37 1.01
C CYS A 125 20.47 -11.78 0.78
N GLY A 126 19.64 -12.81 0.90
CA GLY A 126 19.84 -14.07 0.16
C GLY A 126 19.48 -15.33 0.95
N GLY A 127 18.22 -15.75 0.88
CA GLY A 127 17.76 -17.03 1.43
C GLY A 127 17.29 -16.91 2.89
N ASP A 128 16.00 -17.19 3.07
CA ASP A 128 15.36 -17.59 4.33
C ASP A 128 15.57 -16.67 5.55
N CYS A 129 14.85 -15.54 5.58
CA CYS A 129 14.60 -14.85 6.85
C CYS A 129 13.38 -15.49 7.54
N GLU A 130 13.57 -15.82 8.82
CA GLU A 130 12.71 -16.63 9.69
C GLU A 130 11.26 -16.10 9.81
N GLN A 131 10.31 -17.05 9.79
CA GLN A 131 8.86 -17.00 10.12
C GLN A 131 8.11 -15.66 9.91
N MET A 132 7.60 -15.50 8.68
CA MET A 132 6.70 -14.43 8.24
C MET A 132 5.22 -14.63 8.65
N ASP A 133 4.95 -15.33 9.76
CA ASP A 133 3.59 -15.67 10.21
C ASP A 133 3.10 -14.77 11.36
N SER A 134 3.87 -13.76 11.75
CA SER A 134 3.48 -12.82 12.80
C SER A 134 2.69 -11.63 12.21
N PRO A 135 1.59 -11.18 12.86
CA PRO A 135 0.89 -9.98 12.45
C PRO A 135 1.80 -8.74 12.58
N PRO A 136 1.53 -7.67 11.81
CA PRO A 136 2.27 -6.42 11.97
C PRO A 136 2.00 -5.80 13.34
N GLU A 137 3.04 -5.20 13.94
CA GLU A 137 2.89 -4.49 15.22
C GLU A 137 2.02 -3.25 15.08
N MET A 138 2.07 -2.61 13.92
CA MET A 138 1.32 -1.39 13.62
C MET A 138 0.59 -1.54 12.30
N THR A 139 -0.65 -1.09 12.23
CA THR A 139 -1.38 -0.95 10.97
C THR A 139 -1.99 0.44 10.89
N VAL A 140 -1.86 1.08 9.73
CA VAL A 140 -2.57 2.33 9.43
C VAL A 140 -3.26 2.23 8.09
N ASP A 141 -4.58 2.43 8.10
CA ASP A 141 -5.37 2.52 6.89
C ASP A 141 -5.80 3.97 6.65
N TYR A 142 -5.45 4.50 5.48
CA TYR A 142 -5.88 5.81 5.00
C TYR A 142 -6.84 5.65 3.83
N ARG A 143 -8.06 6.17 3.98
CA ARG A 143 -9.08 6.12 2.91
C ARG A 143 -9.34 7.50 2.33
N PHE A 144 -9.05 7.66 1.04
CA PHE A 144 -9.25 8.88 0.30
C PHE A 144 -10.42 8.76 -0.69
N SER A 145 -11.26 9.79 -0.73
CA SER A 145 -12.14 10.05 -1.87
C SER A 145 -11.43 10.94 -2.88
N VAL A 146 -11.54 10.60 -4.15
CA VAL A 146 -11.08 11.41 -5.26
C VAL A 146 -12.23 12.30 -5.71
N VAL A 147 -12.04 13.61 -5.60
CA VAL A 147 -13.02 14.61 -6.05
C VAL A 147 -12.48 15.23 -7.32
N ARG A 148 -13.32 15.25 -8.36
CA ARG A 148 -12.98 15.81 -9.67
C ARG A 148 -13.89 16.98 -9.95
N THR A 149 -13.29 18.13 -10.22
CA THR A 149 -13.98 19.29 -10.77
C THR A 149 -13.59 19.45 -12.24
N SER A 150 -14.18 20.43 -12.94
CA SER A 150 -13.82 20.73 -14.33
C SER A 150 -12.37 21.15 -14.52
N SER A 151 -11.68 21.59 -13.47
CA SER A 151 -10.32 22.14 -13.53
C SER A 151 -9.31 21.44 -12.63
N GLU A 152 -9.74 20.62 -11.66
CA GLU A 152 -8.85 20.09 -10.64
C GLU A 152 -9.23 18.67 -10.17
N VAL A 153 -8.22 17.95 -9.71
CA VAL A 153 -8.36 16.69 -8.96
C VAL A 153 -7.89 16.94 -7.53
N SER A 154 -8.80 16.80 -6.57
CA SER A 154 -8.51 16.91 -5.15
C SER A 154 -8.78 15.60 -4.42
N PHE A 155 -8.21 15.46 -3.22
CA PHE A 155 -8.31 14.26 -2.39
C PHE A 155 -8.82 14.65 -1.02
N VAL A 156 -9.86 13.97 -0.58
CA VAL A 156 -10.44 14.14 0.75
C VAL A 156 -10.14 12.89 1.54
N LEU A 157 -9.31 13.00 2.58
CA LEU A 157 -9.14 11.94 3.56
C LEU A 157 -10.45 11.77 4.31
N ARG A 158 -11.09 10.61 4.16
CA ARG A 158 -12.39 10.30 4.75
C ARG A 158 -12.25 9.65 6.10
N ASP A 159 -11.28 8.76 6.22
CA ASP A 159 -11.10 7.92 7.37
C ASP A 159 -9.63 7.60 7.58
N THR A 160 -9.26 7.39 8.84
CA THR A 160 -7.95 6.93 9.27
C THR A 160 -8.15 5.93 10.38
N HIS A 161 -7.80 4.69 10.11
CA HIS A 161 -7.85 3.62 11.10
C HIS A 161 -6.43 3.28 11.52
N VAL A 162 -6.19 3.22 12.84
CA VAL A 162 -4.87 2.94 13.41
C VAL A 162 -5.01 1.80 14.40
N CYS A 163 -4.21 0.76 14.21
CA CYS A 163 -3.98 -0.27 15.20
C CYS A 163 -2.51 -0.23 15.60
N ASP A 164 -2.24 -0.12 16.89
CA ASP A 164 -0.88 -0.15 17.45
C ASP A 164 -0.88 -1.21 18.54
N ALA A 165 -0.11 -2.27 18.33
CA ALA A 165 0.02 -3.41 19.24
C ALA A 165 1.32 -3.38 20.05
N ARG A 166 2.08 -2.27 20.00
CA ARG A 166 3.33 -2.04 20.75
C ARG A 166 3.11 -1.81 22.25
#